data_AF-A0A1Q7ZFT5-F1
#
_entry.id   AF-A0A1Q7ZFT5-F1
#
_cell.length_a   1.000
_cell.length_b   1.000
_cell.length_c   1.000
_cell.angle_alpha   90.00
_cell.angle_beta   90.00
_cell.angle_gamma   90.00
#
_symmetry.space_group_name_H-M   'P 1'
#
loop_
_entity.id
_entity.type
_entity.pdbx_description
1 polymer ?
#
loop_
_entity_poly.entity_id
_entity_poly.type
_entity_poly.pdbx_seq_one_letter_code
_entity_poly.pdbx_strand_id
1 'polypeptide(L)'
;MELHIRRLRYFMDLLETGYHHALHPDPLPRSLRADRIALGIDVPELDAVPLWSVKRRDGAVAIPFVEFIVTQISRTLEAIADDAGLSGSAAGEDLILARGTLRRVLEQASPGSATAAPDLPRLGDIFLSGEILDEVCGPKGLLQTIAGQCEALLAVESVRPGH
;
A
#
# COMPACT_ATOMS: atom_id res chain seq x y z
N MET A 1 -15.03 -6.50 7.84
CA MET A 1 -13.55 -6.44 7.84
C MET A 1 -12.90 -7.04 6.61
N GLU A 2 -13.32 -8.23 6.15
CA GLU A 2 -12.69 -8.97 5.04
C GLU A 2 -12.48 -8.16 3.74
N LEU A 3 -13.48 -7.38 3.30
CA LEU A 3 -13.35 -6.54 2.11
C LEU A 3 -12.23 -5.49 2.25
N HIS A 4 -12.08 -4.88 3.42
CA HIS A 4 -11.01 -3.92 3.67
C HIS A 4 -9.64 -4.59 3.56
N ILE A 5 -9.49 -5.80 4.09
CA ILE A 5 -8.22 -6.53 4.00
C ILE A 5 -7.91 -6.94 2.56
N ARG A 6 -8.91 -7.35 1.77
CA ARG A 6 -8.70 -7.63 0.34
C ARG A 6 -8.29 -6.37 -0.44
N ARG A 7 -8.91 -5.21 -0.14
CA ARG A 7 -8.52 -3.92 -0.73
C ARG A 7 -7.12 -3.48 -0.32
N LEU A 8 -6.78 -3.67 0.95
CA LEU A 8 -5.44 -3.39 1.47
C LEU A 8 -4.39 -4.21 0.71
N ARG A 9 -4.59 -5.53 0.60
CA ARG A 9 -3.72 -6.42 -0.17
C ARG A 9 -3.57 -5.97 -1.62
N TYR A 10 -4.66 -5.61 -2.29
CA TYR A 10 -4.57 -5.09 -3.66
C TYR A 10 -3.64 -3.87 -3.79
N PHE A 11 -3.76 -2.87 -2.90
CA PHE A 11 -2.89 -1.69 -2.96
C PHE A 11 -1.43 -2.00 -2.58
N MET A 12 -1.21 -2.94 -1.67
CA MET A 12 0.12 -3.42 -1.30
C MET A 12 0.78 -4.16 -2.47
N ASP A 13 0.07 -5.13 -3.06
CA ASP A 13 0.52 -5.90 -4.22
C ASP A 13 0.83 -4.97 -5.40
N LEU A 14 0.03 -3.91 -5.58
CA LEU A 14 0.26 -2.90 -6.61
C LEU A 14 1.57 -2.12 -6.38
N LEU A 15 1.84 -1.73 -5.13
CA LEU A 15 3.07 -1.03 -4.76
C LEU A 15 4.30 -1.94 -4.91
N GLU A 16 4.22 -3.18 -4.41
CA GLU A 16 5.28 -4.19 -4.53
C GLU A 16 5.55 -4.54 -5.98
N THR A 17 4.51 -4.76 -6.79
CA THR A 17 4.65 -5.05 -8.22
C THR A 17 5.33 -3.88 -8.94
N GLY A 18 4.94 -2.64 -8.65
CA GLY A 18 5.58 -1.45 -9.20
C GLY A 18 7.07 -1.38 -8.84
N TYR A 19 7.40 -1.59 -7.56
CA TYR A 19 8.78 -1.60 -7.09
C TYR A 19 9.61 -2.71 -7.75
N HIS A 20 9.10 -3.94 -7.77
CA HIS A 20 9.79 -5.07 -8.38
C HIS A 20 10.03 -4.88 -9.87
N HIS A 21 9.04 -4.37 -10.61
CA HIS A 21 9.21 -4.07 -12.01
C HIS A 21 10.24 -2.95 -12.24
N ALA A 22 10.25 -1.90 -11.41
CA ALA A 22 11.27 -0.86 -11.52
C ALA A 22 12.69 -1.41 -11.34
N LEU A 23 12.87 -2.39 -10.44
CA LEU A 23 14.16 -3.05 -10.22
C LEU A 23 14.52 -4.06 -11.32
N HIS A 24 13.53 -4.82 -11.78
CA HIS A 24 13.67 -5.92 -12.72
C HIS A 24 12.55 -5.82 -13.77
N PRO A 25 12.72 -4.99 -14.81
CA PRO A 25 11.67 -4.77 -15.81
C PRO A 25 11.28 -6.08 -16.50
N ASP A 26 10.00 -6.42 -16.38
CA ASP A 26 9.37 -7.56 -17.05
C ASP A 26 8.56 -7.05 -18.24
N PRO A 27 8.80 -7.48 -19.48
CA PRO A 27 8.00 -7.05 -20.63
C PRO A 27 6.52 -7.46 -20.55
N LEU A 28 6.14 -8.41 -19.67
CA LEU A 28 4.79 -8.91 -19.49
C LEU A 28 4.43 -9.01 -17.99
N PRO A 29 4.40 -7.88 -17.26
CA PRO A 29 4.16 -7.92 -15.83
C PRO A 29 2.75 -8.47 -15.55
N ARG A 30 2.63 -9.20 -14.44
CA ARG A 30 1.32 -9.71 -13.99
C ARG A 30 0.34 -8.56 -13.81
N SER A 31 -0.80 -8.65 -14.49
CA SER A 31 -1.87 -7.67 -14.36
C SER A 31 -2.69 -7.90 -13.08
N LEU A 32 -2.93 -6.83 -12.33
CA LEU A 32 -3.85 -6.80 -11.18
C LEU A 32 -5.25 -6.29 -11.54
N ARG A 33 -5.55 -6.18 -12.85
CA ARG A 33 -6.81 -5.64 -13.35
C ARG A 33 -8.03 -6.42 -12.89
N ALA A 34 -7.94 -7.76 -12.89
CA ALA A 34 -9.05 -8.61 -12.47
C ALA A 34 -9.40 -8.38 -10.99
N ASP A 35 -8.37 -8.26 -10.13
CA ASP A 35 -8.53 -7.99 -8.71
C ASP A 35 -9.13 -6.60 -8.47
N ARG A 36 -8.66 -5.58 -9.21
CA ARG A 36 -9.22 -4.22 -9.19
C ARG A 36 -10.73 -4.22 -9.45
N ILE A 37 -11.15 -4.89 -10.51
CA ILE A 37 -12.55 -4.99 -10.92
C ILE A 37 -13.37 -5.73 -9.86
N ALA A 38 -12.86 -6.86 -9.36
CA ALA A 38 -13.54 -7.66 -8.34
C ALA A 38 -13.76 -6.90 -7.02
N LEU A 39 -12.86 -5.96 -6.69
CA LEU A 39 -12.94 -5.12 -5.48
C LEU A 39 -13.77 -3.83 -5.68
N GLY A 40 -14.29 -3.61 -6.88
CA GLY A 40 -15.07 -2.42 -7.24
C GLY A 40 -14.25 -1.12 -7.22
N ILE A 41 -12.95 -1.19 -7.52
CA ILE A 41 -12.06 -0.03 -7.53
C ILE A 41 -12.13 0.61 -8.93
N ASP A 42 -12.90 1.68 -9.07
CA ASP A 42 -13.14 2.37 -10.34
C ASP A 42 -12.04 3.39 -10.68
N VAL A 43 -10.81 2.89 -10.72
CA VAL A 43 -9.60 3.69 -11.02
C VAL A 43 -8.73 2.94 -12.04
N PRO A 44 -9.08 2.98 -13.34
CA PRO A 44 -8.38 2.22 -14.38
C PRO A 44 -6.91 2.59 -14.56
N GLU A 45 -6.51 3.79 -14.16
CA GLU A 45 -5.13 4.27 -14.21
C GLU A 45 -4.17 3.37 -13.42
N LEU A 46 -4.64 2.71 -12.36
CA LEU A 46 -3.83 1.81 -11.55
C LEU A 46 -3.31 0.60 -12.34
N ASP A 47 -3.98 0.21 -13.43
CA ASP A 47 -3.53 -0.88 -14.29
C ASP A 47 -2.19 -0.56 -14.99
N ALA A 48 -1.78 0.72 -15.04
CA ALA A 48 -0.52 1.18 -15.62
C ALA A 48 0.68 1.08 -14.65
N VAL A 49 0.45 0.94 -13.34
CA VAL A 49 1.54 0.94 -12.33
C VAL A 49 2.63 -0.09 -12.64
N PRO A 50 2.31 -1.37 -12.97
CA PRO A 50 3.34 -2.36 -13.27
C PRO A 50 4.16 -2.05 -14.52
N LEU A 51 3.66 -1.23 -15.45
CA LEU A 51 4.33 -0.95 -16.72
C LEU A 51 5.11 0.36 -16.71
N TRP A 52 4.71 1.32 -15.86
CA TRP A 52 5.26 2.67 -15.86
C TRP A 52 6.17 2.93 -14.65
N SER A 53 6.40 1.92 -13.81
CA SER A 53 7.37 2.01 -12.72
C SER A 53 8.79 1.90 -13.27
N VAL A 54 9.67 2.82 -12.90
CA VAL A 54 11.02 2.92 -13.48
C VAL A 54 12.07 3.19 -12.43
N LYS A 55 13.27 2.64 -12.63
CA LYS A 55 14.47 2.98 -11.86
C LYS A 55 15.39 3.88 -12.68
N ARG A 56 15.82 4.99 -12.07
CA ARG A 56 16.81 5.92 -12.61
C ARG A 56 18.23 5.41 -12.38
N ARG A 57 19.19 5.99 -13.12
CA ARG A 57 20.62 5.66 -13.02
C ARG A 57 21.21 5.92 -11.63
N ASP A 58 20.67 6.91 -10.92
CA ASP A 58 21.04 7.26 -9.54
C ASP A 58 20.43 6.31 -8.48
N GLY A 59 19.66 5.31 -8.91
CA GLY A 59 19.04 4.33 -8.03
C GLY A 59 17.66 4.75 -7.50
N ALA A 60 17.21 5.97 -7.79
CA ALA A 60 15.87 6.40 -7.42
C ALA A 60 14.81 5.70 -8.27
N VAL A 61 13.65 5.42 -7.68
CA VAL A 61 12.54 4.70 -8.29
C VAL A 61 11.31 5.59 -8.33
N ALA A 62 10.66 5.65 -9.48
CA ALA A 62 9.35 6.24 -9.63
C ALA A 62 8.31 5.13 -9.76
N ILE A 63 7.27 5.20 -8.94
CA ILE A 63 6.08 4.35 -9.02
C ILE A 63 4.89 5.29 -9.32
N PRO A 64 4.14 5.08 -10.42
CA PRO A 64 3.00 5.92 -10.75
C PRO A 64 1.98 5.93 -9.61
N PHE A 65 1.41 7.11 -9.34
CA PHE A 65 0.32 7.27 -8.38
C PHE A 65 0.69 6.85 -6.93
N VAL A 66 1.98 6.83 -6.58
CA VAL A 66 2.44 6.34 -5.27
C VAL A 66 1.78 7.05 -4.08
N GLU A 67 1.54 8.36 -4.17
CA GLU A 67 0.81 9.10 -3.14
C GLU A 67 -0.61 8.58 -2.95
N PHE A 68 -1.31 8.31 -4.05
CA PHE A 68 -2.66 7.77 -4.02
C PHE A 68 -2.65 6.37 -3.43
N ILE A 69 -1.75 5.49 -3.89
CA ILE A 69 -1.64 4.10 -3.40
C ILE A 69 -1.40 4.08 -1.89
N VAL A 70 -0.40 4.83 -1.41
CA VAL A 70 -0.07 4.90 0.03
C VAL A 70 -1.19 5.55 0.85
N THR A 71 -1.90 6.53 0.27
CA THR A 71 -3.09 7.12 0.91
C THR A 71 -4.20 6.08 1.05
N GLN A 72 -4.46 5.27 0.02
CA GLN A 72 -5.47 4.22 0.09
C GLN A 72 -5.08 3.11 1.07
N ILE A 73 -3.81 2.72 1.14
CA ILE A 73 -3.29 1.82 2.18
C ILE A 73 -3.60 2.40 3.57
N SER A 74 -3.23 3.66 3.79
CA SER A 74 -3.40 4.33 5.09
C SER A 74 -4.88 4.44 5.52
N ARG A 75 -5.78 4.79 4.58
CA ARG A 75 -7.23 4.84 4.82
C ARG A 75 -7.81 3.46 5.06
N THR A 76 -7.32 2.43 4.37
CA THR A 76 -7.80 1.06 4.55
C THR A 76 -7.38 0.49 5.89
N LEU A 77 -6.16 0.79 6.36
CA LEU A 77 -5.70 0.42 7.71
C LEU A 77 -6.54 1.07 8.82
N GLU A 78 -6.92 2.34 8.64
CA GLU A 78 -7.83 3.03 9.54
C GLU A 78 -9.20 2.35 9.59
N ALA A 79 -9.78 2.06 8.41
CA ALA A 79 -11.07 1.36 8.34
C ALA A 79 -11.02 -0.05 8.97
N ILE A 80 -9.90 -0.78 8.83
CA ILE A 80 -9.70 -2.07 9.51
C ILE A 80 -9.67 -1.88 11.03
N ALA A 81 -8.94 -0.88 11.51
CA ALA A 81 -8.83 -0.61 12.94
C ALA A 81 -10.19 -0.22 13.57
N ASP A 82 -10.95 0.60 12.87
CA ASP A 82 -12.29 1.03 13.30
C ASP A 82 -13.27 -0.15 13.32
N ASP A 83 -13.32 -0.95 12.25
CA ASP A 83 -14.23 -2.10 12.11
C ASP A 83 -13.89 -3.23 13.11
N ALA A 84 -12.60 -3.42 13.42
CA ALA A 84 -12.15 -4.37 14.43
C ALA A 84 -12.25 -3.83 15.88
N GLY A 85 -12.63 -2.56 16.08
CA GLY A 85 -12.75 -1.94 17.40
C GLY A 85 -11.42 -1.85 18.15
N LEU A 86 -10.31 -1.57 17.45
CA LEU A 86 -8.95 -1.65 18.01
C LEU A 86 -8.53 -0.41 18.80
N SER A 87 -9.42 0.53 19.05
CA SER A 87 -9.12 1.77 19.79
C SER A 87 -8.55 1.46 21.18
N GLY A 88 -7.36 2.00 21.47
CA GLY A 88 -6.66 1.78 22.74
C GLY A 88 -6.05 0.38 22.94
N SER A 89 -6.05 -0.46 21.89
CA SER A 89 -5.41 -1.78 21.91
C SER A 89 -3.99 -1.72 21.35
N ALA A 90 -3.13 -2.67 21.76
CA ALA A 90 -1.77 -2.78 21.21
C ALA A 90 -1.77 -2.95 19.68
N ALA A 91 -2.71 -3.75 19.14
CA ALA A 91 -2.86 -3.92 17.70
C ALA A 91 -3.28 -2.62 16.99
N GLY A 92 -4.11 -1.79 17.63
CA GLY A 92 -4.46 -0.47 17.12
C GLY A 92 -3.27 0.47 17.07
N GLU A 93 -2.44 0.50 18.13
CA GLU A 93 -1.20 1.29 18.17
C GLU A 93 -0.21 0.85 17.08
N ASP A 94 -0.07 -0.45 16.86
CA ASP A 94 0.79 -0.98 15.79
C ASP A 94 0.35 -0.50 14.40
N LEU A 95 -0.97 -0.48 14.12
CA LEU A 95 -1.50 0.03 12.86
C LEU A 95 -1.31 1.56 12.73
N ILE A 96 -1.42 2.31 13.83
CA ILE A 96 -1.12 3.75 13.86
C ILE A 96 0.36 4.00 13.53
N LEU A 97 1.27 3.22 14.11
CA LEU A 97 2.70 3.29 13.82
C LEU A 97 3.02 2.96 12.36
N ALA A 98 2.36 1.94 11.79
CA ALA A 98 2.51 1.58 10.39
C ALA A 98 2.06 2.72 9.47
N ARG A 99 0.88 3.30 9.70
CA ARG A 99 0.39 4.50 8.98
C ARG A 99 1.36 5.68 9.11
N GLY A 100 1.88 5.93 10.31
CA GLY A 100 2.85 6.99 10.57
C GLY A 100 4.15 6.80 9.79
N THR A 101 4.59 5.55 9.61
CA THR A 101 5.80 5.21 8.85
C THR A 101 5.58 5.40 7.35
N LEU A 102 4.45 4.91 6.80
CA LEU A 102 4.07 5.15 5.40
C LEU A 102 4.00 6.65 5.07
N ARG A 103 3.41 7.44 5.97
CA ARG A 103 3.33 8.90 5.82
C ARG A 103 4.71 9.55 5.81
N ARG A 104 5.60 9.13 6.72
CA ARG A 104 6.97 9.65 6.80
C ARG A 104 7.75 9.38 5.51
N VAL A 105 7.60 8.19 4.94
CA VAL A 105 8.24 7.80 3.67
C VAL A 105 7.82 8.72 2.52
N LEU A 106 6.52 9.01 2.38
CA LEU A 106 6.05 9.95 1.36
C LEU A 106 6.58 11.37 1.59
N GLU A 107 6.55 11.85 2.84
CA GLU A 107 6.97 13.22 3.18
C GLU A 107 8.46 13.45 2.91
N GLN A 108 9.30 12.42 3.13
CA GLN A 108 10.73 12.47 2.82
C GLN A 108 11.01 12.56 1.31
N ALA A 109 10.18 11.92 0.48
CA ALA A 109 10.37 11.90 -0.97
C ALA A 109 9.75 13.12 -1.66
N SER A 110 8.66 13.65 -1.12
CA SER A 110 7.94 14.78 -1.66
C SER A 110 7.27 15.56 -0.52
N PRO A 111 7.90 16.67 -0.06
CA PRO A 111 7.35 17.47 1.03
C PRO A 111 5.93 17.98 0.70
N GLY A 112 5.00 17.84 1.65
CA GLY A 112 3.59 18.19 1.51
C GLY A 112 2.71 17.08 0.94
N SER A 113 3.28 16.07 0.28
CA SER A 113 2.55 14.94 -0.31
C SER A 113 1.81 14.09 0.70
N ALA A 114 2.40 13.89 1.88
CA ALA A 114 1.81 13.04 2.90
C ALA A 114 0.57 13.68 3.57
N THR A 115 0.35 14.97 3.34
CA THR A 115 -0.82 15.73 3.80
C THR A 115 -1.88 15.97 2.73
N ALA A 116 -1.55 15.73 1.46
CA ALA A 116 -2.45 16.01 0.34
C ALA A 116 -3.62 15.02 0.22
N ALA A 117 -3.49 13.84 0.83
CA ALA A 117 -4.50 12.77 0.90
C ALA A 117 -5.37 12.64 -0.37
N PRO A 118 -4.74 12.45 -1.55
CA PRO A 118 -5.44 12.56 -2.83
C PRO A 118 -6.58 11.53 -2.97
N ASP A 119 -7.76 12.02 -3.36
CA ASP A 119 -8.93 11.18 -3.66
C ASP A 119 -8.89 10.57 -5.07
N LEU A 120 -8.04 11.12 -5.95
CA LEU A 120 -7.86 10.64 -7.32
C LEU A 120 -6.38 10.42 -7.61
N PRO A 121 -6.02 9.42 -8.42
CA PRO A 121 -4.63 9.21 -8.83
C PRO A 121 -4.14 10.43 -9.62
N ARG A 122 -2.94 10.90 -9.29
CA ARG A 122 -2.24 11.93 -10.07
C ARG A 122 -0.87 11.40 -10.45
N LEU A 123 -0.52 11.55 -11.73
CA LEU A 123 0.82 11.23 -12.17
C LEU A 123 1.73 12.33 -11.63
N GLY A 124 2.58 11.98 -10.67
CA GLY A 124 3.54 12.89 -10.06
C GLY A 124 4.96 12.42 -10.34
N ASP A 125 5.89 13.38 -10.44
CA ASP A 125 7.32 13.15 -10.59
C ASP A 125 7.97 12.86 -9.23
N ILE A 126 7.47 11.85 -8.53
CA ILE A 126 7.98 11.44 -7.21
C ILE A 126 9.00 10.33 -7.40
N PHE A 127 10.20 10.59 -6.89
CA PHE A 127 11.32 9.66 -6.93
C PHE A 127 11.68 9.27 -5.50
N LEU A 128 11.44 8.02 -5.15
CA LEU A 128 11.81 7.43 -3.86
C LEU A 128 13.17 6.79 -3.98
N SER A 129 14.00 6.85 -2.93
CA SER A 129 15.24 6.07 -2.93
C SER A 129 14.91 4.58 -2.92
N GLY A 130 15.78 3.77 -3.53
CA GLY A 130 15.64 2.30 -3.49
C GLY A 130 15.66 1.75 -2.06
N GLU A 131 16.39 2.39 -1.14
CA GLU A 131 16.46 2.04 0.28
C GLU A 131 15.11 2.24 0.98
N ILE A 132 14.48 3.40 0.79
CA ILE A 132 13.16 3.70 1.36
C ILE A 132 12.10 2.73 0.85
N LEU A 133 12.16 2.39 -0.45
CA LEU A 133 11.22 1.40 -1.01
C LEU A 133 11.52 -0.02 -0.57
N ASP A 134 12.77 -0.39 -0.26
CA ASP A 134 13.10 -1.69 0.33
C ASP A 134 12.59 -1.79 1.79
N GLU A 135 12.66 -0.69 2.56
CA GLU A 135 12.08 -0.64 3.91
C GLU A 135 10.55 -0.82 3.89
N VAL A 136 9.87 -0.41 2.82
CA VAL A 136 8.42 -0.57 2.66
C VAL A 136 8.07 -1.91 2.03
N CYS A 137 8.59 -2.19 0.84
CA CYS A 137 8.18 -3.29 -0.06
C CYS A 137 9.12 -4.50 -0.02
N GLY A 138 10.26 -4.42 0.69
CA GLY A 138 11.20 -5.52 0.78
C GLY A 138 10.63 -6.73 1.54
N PRO A 139 11.30 -7.89 1.51
CA PRO A 139 10.81 -9.13 2.12
C PRO A 139 10.64 -9.08 3.64
N LYS A 140 11.23 -8.08 4.30
CA LYS A 140 11.05 -7.77 5.73
C LYS A 140 10.51 -6.35 5.94
N GLY A 141 9.92 -5.79 4.89
CA GLY A 141 9.45 -4.42 4.86
C GLY A 141 8.15 -4.24 5.65
N LEU A 142 7.73 -2.99 5.72
CA LEU A 142 6.52 -2.57 6.40
C LEU A 142 5.27 -3.29 5.86
N LEU A 143 5.20 -3.53 4.55
CA LEU A 143 4.05 -4.19 3.92
C LEU A 143 3.88 -5.63 4.45
N GLN A 144 4.95 -6.40 4.53
CA GLN A 144 4.90 -7.75 5.10
C GLN A 144 4.42 -7.77 6.56
N THR A 145 4.83 -6.77 7.34
CA THR A 145 4.41 -6.60 8.74
C THR A 145 2.91 -6.31 8.83
N ILE A 146 2.41 -5.39 8.01
CA ILE A 146 0.99 -5.03 7.91
C ILE A 146 0.14 -6.25 7.51
N ALA A 147 0.59 -7.02 6.52
CA ALA A 147 -0.11 -8.23 6.07
C ALA A 147 -0.26 -9.24 7.21
N GLY A 148 0.82 -9.52 7.95
CA GLY A 148 0.80 -10.43 9.10
C GLY A 148 -0.13 -9.96 10.22
N GLN A 149 -0.17 -8.66 10.51
CA GLN A 149 -1.10 -8.08 11.48
C GLN A 149 -2.56 -8.27 11.05
N CYS A 150 -2.88 -8.00 9.79
CA CYS A 150 -4.24 -8.16 9.25
C CYS A 150 -4.67 -9.63 9.23
N GLU A 151 -3.77 -10.56 8.94
CA GLU A 151 -4.03 -12.01 9.00
C GLU A 151 -4.33 -12.47 10.43
N ALA A 152 -3.57 -11.98 11.42
CA ALA A 152 -3.83 -12.26 12.82
C ALA A 152 -5.22 -11.75 13.24
N LEU A 153 -5.62 -10.56 12.79
CA LEU A 153 -6.95 -10.00 13.08
C LEU A 153 -8.08 -10.85 12.50
N LEU A 154 -7.95 -11.33 11.25
CA LEU A 154 -8.92 -12.23 10.63
C LEU A 154 -9.03 -13.58 11.37
N ALA A 155 -7.90 -14.13 11.79
CA ALA A 155 -7.89 -15.37 12.55
C ALA A 155 -8.68 -15.22 13.86
N VAL A 156 -8.53 -14.09 14.56
CA VAL A 156 -9.29 -13.81 15.79
C VAL A 156 -10.78 -13.60 15.52
N GLU A 157 -11.16 -12.93 14.43
CA GLU A 157 -12.57 -12.75 14.03
C GLU A 157 -13.24 -14.09 13.72
N SER A 158 -12.56 -14.98 12.99
CA SER A 158 -13.10 -16.30 12.63
C SER A 158 -13.39 -17.22 13.83
N VAL A 159 -12.77 -16.95 14.99
CA VAL A 159 -12.94 -17.72 16.23
C VAL A 159 -14.08 -17.17 17.11
N ARG A 160 -14.58 -15.95 16.86
CA ARG A 160 -15.75 -15.42 17.56
C ARG A 160 -17.03 -16.01 16.94
N PRO A 161 -17.76 -16.92 17.61
CA PRO A 161 -19.05 -17.37 17.12
C PRO A 161 -20.03 -16.19 17.19
N GLY A 162 -20.86 -16.06 16.15
CA GLY A 162 -21.73 -14.91 15.90
C GLY A 162 -22.45 -14.38 17.14
N HIS A 163 -22.45 -13.05 17.26
CA HIS A 163 -23.48 -12.32 17.97
C HIS A 163 -24.66 -12.06 17.04
#